data_AF-A0A2W5EEA9-F1
#
_entry.id   AF-A0A2W5EEA9-F1
#
_cell.length_a   1.000
_cell.length_b   1.000
_cell.length_c   1.000
_cell.angle_alpha   90.00
_cell.angle_beta   90.00
_cell.angle_gamma   90.00
#
_symmetry.space_group_name_H-M   'P 1'
#
loop_
_entity.id
_entity.type
_entity.pdbx_description
1 polymer ?
#
loop_
_entity_poly.entity_id
_entity_poly.type
_entity_poly.pdbx_seq_one_letter_code
_entity_poly.pdbx_strand_id
1 'polypeptide(L)'
;MINEVYDVIVVGAGHAGCEAAAAAANLGSKTLLVTMNMQTIGQMSCNPAMGGIAKGQIVREIDAMGGYSGIVADKSAIQFKMLNLSKGPAMWSPRTQNDRMMFAEEWRLALENTPNLDFFQDMVKQLIIENNQVAGVVTSLGIEIKAKSV
;
A
#
# COMPACT_ATOMS: atom_id res chain seq x y z
N MET A 1 20.18 6.86 1.90
CA MET A 1 20.37 8.15 1.19
C MET A 1 19.44 8.10 -0.01
N ILE A 2 18.70 9.17 -0.27
CA ILE A 2 17.80 9.25 -1.43
C ILE A 2 18.63 8.98 -2.68
N ASN A 3 18.24 7.98 -3.47
CA ASN A 3 18.92 7.65 -4.73
C ASN A 3 18.83 8.84 -5.70
N GLU A 4 19.82 8.99 -6.60
CA GLU A 4 19.80 10.06 -7.61
C GLU A 4 18.58 9.97 -8.54
N VAL A 5 18.12 8.74 -8.84
CA VAL A 5 16.93 8.47 -9.66
C VAL A 5 16.27 7.16 -9.21
N TYR A 6 14.95 7.17 -9.02
CA TYR A 6 14.14 5.98 -8.75
C TYR A 6 13.53 5.39 -10.02
N ASP A 7 13.14 4.12 -9.96
CA ASP A 7 12.34 3.52 -11.03
C ASP A 7 10.86 3.89 -10.87
N VAL A 8 10.36 3.84 -9.63
CA VAL A 8 8.97 4.14 -9.27
C VAL A 8 8.92 5.05 -8.05
N ILE A 9 8.16 6.14 -8.13
CA ILE A 9 7.74 6.90 -6.94
C ILE A 9 6.26 6.58 -6.69
N VAL A 10 5.90 6.30 -5.45
CA VAL A 10 4.50 6.14 -5.05
C VAL A 10 4.12 7.31 -4.15
N VAL A 11 3.08 8.04 -4.53
CA VAL A 11 2.61 9.21 -3.79
C VAL A 11 1.43 8.84 -2.88
N GLY A 12 1.69 8.81 -1.58
CA GLY A 12 0.71 8.57 -0.52
C GLY A 12 0.73 7.13 -0.01
N ALA A 13 0.80 6.98 1.31
CA ALA A 13 0.87 5.67 1.98
C ALA A 13 -0.49 5.15 2.48
N GLY A 14 -1.54 5.32 1.69
CA GLY A 14 -2.83 4.65 1.92
C GLY A 14 -2.78 3.17 1.50
N HIS A 15 -3.88 2.42 1.63
CA HIS A 15 -3.91 1.00 1.27
C HIS A 15 -3.40 0.71 -0.15
N ALA A 16 -3.83 1.52 -1.13
CA ALA A 16 -3.40 1.37 -2.52
C ALA A 16 -1.90 1.69 -2.70
N GLY A 17 -1.40 2.75 -2.04
CA GLY A 17 0.00 3.12 -2.12
C GLY A 17 0.93 2.12 -1.42
N CYS A 18 0.47 1.51 -0.33
CA CYS A 18 1.21 0.45 0.35
C CYS A 18 1.37 -0.77 -0.57
N GLU A 19 0.29 -1.22 -1.22
CA GLU A 19 0.38 -2.32 -2.20
C GLU A 19 1.23 -1.95 -3.41
N ALA A 20 1.06 -0.76 -3.97
CA ALA A 20 1.83 -0.32 -5.13
C ALA A 20 3.34 -0.25 -4.83
N ALA A 21 3.69 0.30 -3.66
CA ALA A 21 5.08 0.39 -3.21
C ALA A 21 5.68 -0.98 -2.97
N ALA A 22 4.97 -1.86 -2.26
CA ALA A 22 5.41 -3.24 -2.02
C ALA A 22 5.58 -4.02 -3.34
N ALA A 23 4.61 -3.93 -4.25
CA ALA A 23 4.65 -4.63 -5.53
C ALA A 23 5.83 -4.18 -6.39
N ALA A 24 6.02 -2.87 -6.58
CA ALA A 24 7.13 -2.33 -7.37
C ALA A 24 8.49 -2.75 -6.80
N ALA A 25 8.66 -2.62 -5.48
CA ALA A 25 9.90 -2.96 -4.79
C ALA A 25 10.23 -4.45 -4.84
N ASN A 26 9.24 -5.33 -4.62
CA ASN A 26 9.38 -6.79 -4.71
C ASN A 26 9.69 -7.28 -6.12
N LEU A 27 9.21 -6.58 -7.15
CA LEU A 27 9.57 -6.85 -8.54
C LEU A 27 10.98 -6.35 -8.92
N GLY A 28 11.71 -5.76 -7.97
CA GLY A 28 13.11 -5.34 -8.13
C GLY A 28 13.30 -3.88 -8.51
N SER A 29 12.24 -3.07 -8.53
CA SER A 29 12.33 -1.64 -8.82
C SER A 29 12.85 -0.87 -7.61
N LYS A 30 13.77 0.08 -7.81
CA LYS A 30 14.10 1.07 -6.78
C LYS A 30 12.88 1.96 -6.58
N THR A 31 12.23 1.82 -5.44
CA THR A 31 10.92 2.43 -5.19
C THR A 31 10.99 3.43 -4.05
N LEU A 32 10.38 4.60 -4.22
CA LEU A 32 10.25 5.59 -3.17
C LEU A 32 8.79 5.78 -2.80
N LEU A 33 8.42 5.54 -1.54
CA LEU A 33 7.11 5.89 -1.01
C LEU A 33 7.18 7.26 -0.33
N VAL A 34 6.52 8.24 -0.94
CA VAL A 34 6.39 9.58 -0.38
C VAL A 34 5.07 9.69 0.38
N THR A 35 5.11 10.09 1.64
CA THR A 35 3.90 10.27 2.46
C THR A 35 3.98 11.53 3.31
N MET A 36 2.85 12.18 3.54
CA MET A 36 2.78 13.36 4.41
C MET A 36 3.05 13.01 5.88
N ASN A 37 2.73 11.78 6.28
CA ASN A 37 2.90 11.31 7.65
C ASN A 37 3.19 9.80 7.66
N MET A 38 4.35 9.42 8.18
CA MET A 38 4.76 8.02 8.32
C MET A 38 3.98 7.28 9.40
N GLN A 39 3.39 7.99 10.36
CA GLN A 39 2.58 7.38 11.43
C GLN A 39 1.20 6.91 10.94
N THR A 40 0.75 7.38 9.77
CA THR A 40 -0.57 7.06 9.21
C THR A 40 -0.49 6.09 8.02
N ILE A 41 0.62 5.38 7.86
CA ILE A 41 0.79 4.34 6.84
C ILE A 41 -0.27 3.25 7.05
N GLY A 42 -1.00 2.90 5.98
CA GLY A 42 -2.00 1.83 6.03
C GLY A 42 -3.17 2.09 6.99
N GLN A 43 -3.41 3.34 7.39
CA GLN A 43 -4.44 3.66 8.40
C GLN A 43 -5.87 3.34 7.91
N MET A 44 -6.63 2.62 8.74
CA MET A 44 -8.06 2.40 8.55
C MET A 44 -8.89 3.62 8.98
N SER A 45 -9.23 4.49 8.03
CA SER A 45 -9.98 5.73 8.29
C SER A 45 -11.49 5.54 8.51
N CYS A 46 -12.07 4.44 8.01
CA CYS A 46 -13.51 4.17 8.08
C CYS A 46 -13.83 3.02 9.05
N ASN A 47 -14.38 1.91 8.55
CA ASN A 47 -14.68 0.72 9.36
C ASN A 47 -13.41 -0.12 9.55
N PRO A 48 -13.09 -0.58 10.77
CA PRO A 48 -11.95 -1.47 11.02
C PRO A 48 -12.18 -2.91 10.53
N ALA A 49 -12.45 -3.07 9.23
CA ALA A 49 -12.82 -4.33 8.61
C ALA A 49 -12.18 -4.50 7.23
N MET A 50 -11.63 -5.68 6.96
CA MET A 50 -11.18 -6.09 5.63
C MET A 50 -12.10 -7.16 5.05
N GLY A 51 -12.23 -7.18 3.72
CA GLY A 51 -13.12 -8.10 3.01
C GLY A 51 -14.60 -7.71 3.04
N GLY A 52 -15.48 -8.72 2.97
CA GLY A 52 -16.92 -8.56 2.69
C GLY A 52 -17.29 -9.03 1.28
N ILE A 53 -18.57 -9.13 0.94
CA ILE A 53 -19.08 -9.89 -0.24
C ILE A 53 -18.17 -9.81 -1.49
N ALA A 54 -17.95 -8.62 -2.07
CA ALA A 54 -17.03 -8.46 -3.19
C ALA A 54 -15.56 -8.27 -2.75
N LYS A 55 -15.35 -7.48 -1.70
CA LYS A 55 -14.01 -7.07 -1.24
C LYS A 55 -13.16 -8.25 -0.78
N GLY A 56 -13.76 -9.29 -0.20
CA GLY A 56 -13.07 -10.49 0.26
C GLY A 56 -12.47 -11.29 -0.88
N GLN A 57 -13.11 -11.28 -2.05
CA GLN A 57 -12.57 -11.89 -3.27
C GLN A 57 -11.36 -11.09 -3.77
N ILE A 58 -11.50 -9.75 -3.85
CA ILE A 58 -10.38 -8.87 -4.26
C ILE A 58 -9.18 -9.04 -3.32
N VAL A 59 -9.39 -9.10 -2.01
CA VAL A 59 -8.29 -9.32 -1.06
C VAL A 59 -7.60 -10.67 -1.30
N ARG A 60 -8.36 -11.72 -1.63
CA ARG A 60 -7.79 -13.04 -2.00
C ARG A 60 -7.06 -13.02 -3.33
N GLU A 61 -7.53 -12.26 -4.30
CA GLU A 61 -6.84 -12.07 -5.59
C GLU A 61 -5.51 -11.30 -5.39
N ILE A 62 -5.52 -10.25 -4.58
CA ILE A 62 -4.31 -9.50 -4.20
C ILE A 62 -3.30 -10.44 -3.52
N ASP A 63 -3.76 -11.23 -2.54
CA ASP A 63 -2.93 -12.23 -1.85
C ASP A 63 -2.34 -13.26 -2.83
N ALA A 64 -3.14 -13.78 -3.76
CA ALA A 64 -2.67 -14.71 -4.79
C ALA A 64 -1.63 -14.11 -5.75
N MET A 65 -1.66 -12.78 -5.96
CA MET A 65 -0.64 -12.05 -6.73
C MET A 65 0.62 -11.71 -5.91
N GLY A 66 0.66 -12.07 -4.62
CA GLY A 66 1.77 -11.77 -3.71
C GLY A 66 1.66 -10.41 -3.00
N GLY A 67 0.48 -9.79 -3.02
CA GLY A 67 0.19 -8.58 -2.28
C GLY A 67 0.02 -8.82 -0.77
N TYR A 68 0.04 -7.74 0.01
CA TYR A 68 0.20 -7.84 1.47
C TYR A 68 -1.11 -7.65 2.26
N SER A 69 -2.16 -7.12 1.64
CA SER A 69 -3.43 -6.76 2.31
C SER A 69 -4.07 -7.94 3.04
N GLY A 70 -4.01 -9.14 2.46
CA GLY A 70 -4.52 -10.37 3.08
C GLY A 70 -3.72 -10.72 4.34
N ILE A 71 -2.39 -10.77 4.21
CA ILE A 71 -1.46 -11.09 5.30
C ILE A 71 -1.59 -10.10 6.46
N VAL A 72 -1.62 -8.79 6.16
CA VAL A 72 -1.77 -7.74 7.18
C VAL A 72 -3.14 -7.80 7.85
N ALA A 73 -4.20 -8.11 7.09
CA ALA A 73 -5.52 -8.34 7.64
C ALA A 73 -5.56 -9.55 8.58
N ASP A 74 -4.87 -10.64 8.25
CA ASP A 74 -4.86 -11.84 9.09
C ASP A 74 -4.12 -11.61 10.41
N LYS A 75 -2.96 -10.93 10.38
CA LYS A 75 -2.16 -10.67 11.58
C LYS A 75 -2.83 -9.74 12.59
N SER A 76 -3.65 -8.81 12.11
CA SER A 76 -4.34 -7.83 12.96
C SER A 76 -5.81 -8.20 13.25
N ALA A 77 -6.25 -9.38 12.83
CA ALA A 77 -7.64 -9.79 12.95
C ALA A 77 -8.03 -10.09 14.41
N ILE A 78 -9.13 -9.49 14.85
CA ILE A 78 -9.79 -9.82 16.12
C ILE A 78 -10.97 -10.79 15.91
N GLN A 79 -11.49 -10.88 14.69
CA GLN A 79 -12.59 -11.77 14.33
C GLN A 79 -12.53 -12.12 12.85
N PHE A 80 -12.78 -13.39 12.54
CA PHE A 80 -12.99 -13.90 11.19
C PHE A 80 -14.46 -14.30 10.99
N LYS A 81 -15.02 -14.00 9.83
CA LYS A 81 -16.35 -14.45 9.42
C LYS A 81 -16.38 -14.77 7.94
N MET A 82 -16.94 -15.92 7.58
CA MET A 82 -17.32 -16.21 6.20
C MET A 82 -18.75 -15.72 5.95
N LEU A 83 -18.94 -14.85 4.96
CA LEU A 83 -20.25 -14.37 4.56
C LEU A 83 -20.89 -15.34 3.55
N ASN A 84 -22.23 -15.34 3.49
CA ASN A 84 -23.02 -16.16 2.56
C ASN A 84 -22.76 -17.68 2.61
N LEU A 85 -22.36 -18.22 3.77
CA LEU A 85 -22.08 -19.65 3.95
C LEU A 85 -23.21 -20.57 3.44
N SER A 86 -24.47 -20.17 3.61
CA SER A 86 -25.64 -20.94 3.18
C SER A 86 -25.93 -20.91 1.68
N LYS A 87 -25.22 -20.07 0.89
CA LYS A 87 -25.49 -19.87 -0.55
C LYS A 87 -24.52 -20.62 -1.48
N GLY A 88 -23.71 -21.52 -0.91
CA GLY A 88 -22.73 -22.33 -1.62
C GLY A 88 -21.40 -21.62 -1.92
N PRO A 89 -20.33 -22.37 -2.25
CA PRO A 89 -18.95 -21.87 -2.29
C PRO A 89 -18.71 -20.69 -3.22
N ALA A 90 -19.39 -20.66 -4.37
CA ALA A 90 -19.26 -19.57 -5.34
C ALA A 90 -19.72 -18.21 -4.80
N MET A 91 -20.57 -18.20 -3.77
CA MET A 91 -21.10 -16.99 -3.14
C MET A 91 -20.40 -16.63 -1.83
N TRP A 92 -19.50 -17.48 -1.33
CA TRP A 92 -18.78 -17.26 -0.08
C TRP A 92 -17.86 -16.06 -0.21
N SER A 93 -17.65 -15.33 0.89
CA SER A 93 -16.66 -14.26 0.90
C SER A 93 -16.13 -13.98 2.30
N PRO A 94 -14.79 -13.98 2.49
CA PRO A 94 -14.20 -13.75 3.79
C PRO A 94 -14.34 -12.29 4.22
N ARG A 95 -14.48 -12.09 5.53
CA ARG A 95 -14.45 -10.78 6.18
C ARG A 95 -13.76 -10.89 7.53
N THR A 96 -12.91 -9.92 7.83
CA THR A 96 -12.29 -9.76 9.14
C THR A 96 -12.77 -8.47 9.80
N GLN A 97 -12.75 -8.45 11.14
CA GLN A 97 -12.62 -7.22 11.92
C GLN A 97 -11.18 -7.16 12.41
N ASN A 98 -10.60 -5.97 12.40
CA ASN A 98 -9.18 -5.75 12.65
C ASN A 98 -8.96 -4.76 13.78
N ASP A 99 -7.92 -4.97 14.58
CA ASP A 99 -7.40 -3.91 15.43
C ASP A 99 -6.75 -2.83 14.54
N ARG A 100 -7.20 -1.57 14.68
CA ARG A 100 -6.74 -0.47 13.81
C ARG A 100 -5.26 -0.15 13.99
N MET A 101 -4.78 -0.22 15.24
CA MET A 101 -3.40 0.14 15.56
C MET A 101 -2.48 -0.97 15.07
N MET A 102 -2.83 -2.22 15.36
CA MET A 102 -2.08 -3.38 14.88
C MET A 102 -2.08 -3.47 13.35
N PHE A 103 -3.19 -3.16 12.68
CA PHE A 103 -3.24 -3.17 11.21
C PHE A 103 -2.28 -2.14 10.59
N ALA A 104 -2.25 -0.91 11.11
CA ALA A 104 -1.33 0.13 10.64
C ALA A 104 0.14 -0.22 10.96
N GLU A 105 0.39 -0.78 12.15
CA GLU A 105 1.72 -1.24 12.55
C GLU A 105 2.24 -2.37 11.66
N GLU A 106 1.42 -3.39 11.39
CA GLU A 106 1.79 -4.50 10.51
C GLU A 106 2.06 -4.05 9.08
N TRP A 107 1.30 -3.08 8.56
CA TRP A 107 1.62 -2.44 7.27
C TRP A 107 2.98 -1.76 7.29
N ARG A 108 3.24 -0.93 8.31
CA ARG A 108 4.52 -0.24 8.45
C ARG A 108 5.68 -1.23 8.51
N LEU A 109 5.58 -2.25 9.36
CA LEU A 109 6.60 -3.29 9.49
C LEU A 109 6.79 -4.08 8.20
N ALA A 110 5.72 -4.42 7.47
CA ALA A 110 5.82 -5.13 6.20
C ALA A 110 6.58 -4.29 5.15
N LEU A 111 6.27 -3.00 5.04
CA LEU A 111 6.95 -2.10 4.10
C LEU A 111 8.41 -1.83 4.53
N GLU A 112 8.68 -1.60 5.81
CA GLU A 112 10.05 -1.39 6.32
C GLU A 112 10.97 -2.60 6.08
N ASN A 113 10.40 -3.81 6.05
CA ASN A 113 11.12 -5.04 5.73
C ASN A 113 11.14 -5.37 4.23
N THR A 114 10.56 -4.55 3.36
CA THR A 114 10.55 -4.78 1.91
C THR A 114 11.84 -4.21 1.29
N PRO A 115 12.69 -5.05 0.67
CA PRO A 115 13.90 -4.57 0.00
C PRO A 115 13.58 -3.58 -1.14
N ASN A 116 14.51 -2.68 -1.46
CA ASN A 116 14.39 -1.67 -2.51
C ASN A 116 13.29 -0.60 -2.30
N LEU A 117 12.67 -0.55 -1.12
CA LEU A 117 11.68 0.45 -0.76
C LEU A 117 12.26 1.50 0.21
N ASP A 118 12.41 2.72 -0.28
CA ASP A 118 12.76 3.88 0.52
C ASP A 118 11.50 4.67 0.93
N PHE A 119 11.58 5.39 2.04
CA PHE A 119 10.50 6.27 2.52
C PHE A 119 10.95 7.73 2.57
N PHE A 120 10.05 8.64 2.22
CA PHE A 120 10.29 10.07 2.39
C PHE A 120 9.04 10.76 2.94
N GLN A 121 9.19 11.42 4.08
CA GLN A 121 8.08 12.15 4.71
C GLN A 121 8.04 13.59 4.19
N ASP A 122 7.22 13.82 3.17
CA ASP A 122 6.92 15.14 2.64
C ASP A 122 5.61 15.08 1.83
N MET A 123 5.02 16.24 1.53
CA MET A 123 3.91 16.36 0.60
C MET A 123 4.44 16.55 -0.82
N VAL A 124 3.98 15.74 -1.78
CA VAL A 124 4.22 16.01 -3.21
C VAL A 124 3.33 17.16 -3.65
N LYS A 125 3.92 18.21 -4.23
CA LYS A 125 3.20 19.39 -4.74
C LYS A 125 3.00 19.37 -6.24
N GLN A 126 3.95 18.81 -6.98
CA GLN A 126 3.97 18.89 -8.44
C GLN A 126 4.63 17.66 -9.07
N LEU A 127 4.15 17.27 -10.26
CA LEU A 127 4.83 16.33 -11.13
C LEU A 127 5.82 17.06 -12.04
N ILE A 128 7.01 16.48 -12.23
CA ILE A 128 7.96 16.92 -13.24
C ILE A 128 7.58 16.20 -14.54
N ILE A 129 7.23 16.97 -15.58
CA ILE A 129 6.83 16.43 -16.89
C ILE A 129 7.81 16.93 -17.94
N GLU A 130 8.45 16.01 -18.66
CA GLU A 130 9.37 16.29 -19.76
C GLU A 130 8.89 15.54 -21.00
N ASN A 131 8.77 16.22 -22.15
CA ASN A 131 8.33 15.60 -23.41
C ASN A 131 7.03 14.78 -23.29
N ASN A 132 6.07 15.26 -22.50
CA ASN A 132 4.79 14.58 -22.21
C ASN A 132 4.93 13.24 -21.47
N GLN A 133 6.06 13.02 -20.78
CA GLN A 133 6.32 11.88 -19.92
C GLN A 133 6.65 12.35 -18.50
N VAL A 134 6.24 11.58 -17.49
CA VAL A 134 6.62 11.88 -16.11
C VAL A 134 8.11 11.58 -15.89
N ALA A 135 8.81 12.52 -15.25
CA ALA A 135 10.24 12.43 -14.96
C ALA A 135 10.56 12.52 -13.46
N GLY A 136 9.54 12.72 -12.61
CA GLY A 136 9.71 12.80 -11.16
C GLY A 136 8.65 13.63 -10.46
N VAL A 137 8.94 14.03 -9.23
CA VAL A 137 8.07 14.84 -8.38
C VAL A 137 8.85 15.97 -7.71
N VAL A 138 8.14 17.04 -7.36
CA VAL A 138 8.62 18.13 -6.51
C VAL A 138 7.86 18.11 -5.20
N THR A 139 8.59 18.07 -4.09
CA THR A 139 8.00 18.03 -2.75
C THR A 139 7.70 19.42 -2.19
N SER A 140 7.07 19.48 -1.03
CA SER A 140 6.65 20.74 -0.44
C SER A 140 7.80 21.62 0.00
N LEU A 141 8.94 20.99 0.34
CA LEU A 141 10.21 21.61 0.65
C LEU A 141 10.99 22.08 -0.59
N GLY A 142 10.45 21.87 -1.80
CA GLY A 142 11.11 22.24 -3.05
C GLY A 142 12.18 21.24 -3.50
N ILE A 143 12.18 20.02 -2.95
CA ILE A 143 13.11 18.96 -3.34
C ILE A 143 12.57 18.29 -4.61
N GLU A 144 13.42 18.23 -5.63
CA GLU A 144 13.15 17.49 -6.85
C GLU A 144 13.66 16.06 -6.72
N ILE A 145 12.80 15.08 -6.97
CA ILE A 145 13.16 13.65 -6.94
C ILE A 145 12.77 13.05 -8.28
N LYS A 146 13.77 12.52 -9.00
CA LYS A 146 13.58 11.96 -10.34
C LYS A 146 13.11 10.52 -10.30
N ALA A 147 12.23 10.16 -11.24
CA ALA A 147 11.83 8.78 -11.45
C ALA A 147 11.38 8.49 -12.89
N LYS A 148 11.41 7.20 -13.26
CA LYS A 148 10.91 6.72 -14.56
C LYS A 148 9.38 6.63 -14.61
N SER A 149 8.74 6.50 -13.45
CA SER A 149 7.29 6.48 -13.27
C SER A 149 6.89 7.01 -11.88
N VAL A 150 5.66 7.50 -11.78
CA VAL A 150 5.03 8.03 -10.55
C VAL A 150 3.59 7.53 -10.47
#